data_AF-A0A507CV32-F1
#
_entry.id   AF-A0A507CV32-F1
#
_cell.length_a   1.000
_cell.length_b   1.000
_cell.length_c   1.000
_cell.angle_alpha   90.00
_cell.angle_beta   90.00
_cell.angle_gamma   90.00
#
_symmetry.space_group_name_H-M   'P 1'
#
loop_
_entity.id
_entity.type
_entity.pdbx_description
1 polymer ?
#
loop_
_entity_poly.entity_id
_entity_poly.type
_entity_poly.pdbx_seq_one_letter_code
_entity_poly.pdbx_strand_id
1 'polypeptide(L)'
;MADRLYDSEFSISNSKQYRRLRKLGLHGHASGLLGSTDIDVVDGKKKKEQKRPDFRIIQVIQLAIEVLPSLLIALLGLALAGRRLDQLPSYESFSVRPSLFILAPVLLNLKGCLETSLASRISTSAHMGILNSSSDIMNFATGAVALLQARGMVAAAVAGLFAWIMSDSNTSDLFVVVCAAMVSTCVSGGIMAVGLTLLVVFVKSIGHDPDIFATPFAASVGDLLAIIVLSNSGEFIHHHLGSFACCAVIGAIFSTLPVWVRLVRRNKHANHVLYVGWLPTIISLGISSVGGCALEKLRTPFPHLSLVAPVLNGTSHNLATVFASRLSTRLQILDDQEFKARLDSLGLTLSNALVQLVFLILTAFFAFNPIWLHPAVVAAELGASAATVLTLLVLARVLVRALWRRKLNPDDLAFPILTGSSDLLGTCALGVSAMILKVIFGMNPFT
;
A
#
# COMPACT_ATOMS: atom_id res chain seq x y z
N MET A 1 12.76 -2.20 -34.54
CA MET A 1 11.76 -3.11 -33.91
C MET A 1 11.55 -2.82 -32.41
N ALA A 2 12.24 -1.81 -31.83
CA ALA A 2 12.11 -1.40 -30.43
C ALA A 2 11.05 -0.30 -30.16
N ASP A 3 10.54 0.37 -31.21
CA ASP A 3 9.57 1.47 -31.06
C ASP A 3 8.09 1.03 -30.98
N ARG A 4 7.80 -0.27 -30.99
CA ARG A 4 6.40 -0.79 -30.94
C ARG A 4 6.01 -1.43 -29.60
N LEU A 5 6.88 -1.40 -28.59
CA LEU A 5 6.64 -2.01 -27.28
C LEU A 5 6.30 -1.00 -26.16
N TYR A 6 6.33 0.30 -26.46
CA TYR A 6 6.09 1.37 -25.48
C TYR A 6 4.75 2.10 -25.62
N ASP A 7 3.96 1.73 -26.63
CA ASP A 7 2.54 2.01 -26.62
C ASP A 7 1.90 1.03 -25.64
N SER A 8 1.92 1.36 -24.34
CA SER A 8 1.14 0.60 -23.38
C SER A 8 -0.31 0.68 -23.86
N GLU A 9 -0.87 -0.46 -24.26
CA GLU A 9 -2.29 -0.58 -24.61
C GLU A 9 -3.16 0.01 -23.48
N PHE A 10 -2.64 0.09 -22.26
CA PHE A 10 -3.23 0.78 -21.11
C PHE A 10 -3.29 2.31 -21.24
N SER A 11 -2.22 2.99 -21.68
CA SER A 11 -2.19 4.46 -21.91
C SER A 11 -3.06 4.86 -23.11
N ILE A 12 -3.02 4.08 -24.18
CA ILE A 12 -3.83 4.33 -25.37
C ILE A 12 -5.30 3.96 -25.14
N SER A 13 -5.59 2.89 -24.40
CA SER A 13 -6.96 2.52 -24.05
C SER A 13 -7.57 3.58 -23.13
N ASN A 14 -6.90 3.98 -22.04
CA ASN A 14 -7.45 4.99 -21.13
C ASN A 14 -7.61 6.37 -21.79
N SER A 15 -6.66 6.80 -22.65
CA SER A 15 -6.79 8.07 -23.38
C SER A 15 -7.88 8.05 -24.47
N LYS A 16 -8.08 6.92 -25.17
CA LYS A 16 -9.20 6.74 -26.10
C LYS A 16 -10.54 6.58 -25.36
N GLN A 17 -10.54 5.95 -24.19
CA GLN A 17 -11.69 5.70 -23.32
C GLN A 17 -12.17 7.01 -22.69
N TYR A 18 -11.27 7.86 -22.20
CA TYR A 18 -11.60 9.22 -21.77
C TYR A 18 -12.09 10.10 -22.91
N ARG A 19 -11.47 10.01 -24.10
CA ARG A 19 -11.97 10.72 -25.30
C ARG A 19 -13.33 10.22 -25.77
N ARG A 20 -13.65 8.93 -25.59
CA ARG A 20 -14.98 8.36 -25.89
C ARG A 20 -16.03 8.76 -24.87
N LEU A 21 -15.72 8.71 -23.57
CA LEU A 21 -16.61 9.19 -22.50
C LEU A 21 -16.91 10.69 -22.65
N ARG A 22 -15.92 11.49 -23.05
CA ARG A 22 -16.11 12.91 -23.39
C ARG A 22 -17.02 13.14 -24.60
N LYS A 23 -17.00 12.23 -25.59
CA LYS A 23 -17.88 12.30 -26.78
C LYS A 23 -19.33 11.85 -26.51
N LEU A 24 -19.56 11.07 -25.45
CA LEU A 24 -20.86 10.49 -25.13
C LEU A 24 -21.70 11.32 -24.14
N GLY A 25 -21.24 12.51 -23.72
CA GLY A 25 -22.01 13.40 -22.83
C GLY A 25 -22.22 12.86 -21.40
N LEU A 26 -21.66 11.69 -21.07
CA LEU A 26 -21.74 11.05 -19.76
C LEU A 26 -20.72 11.68 -18.79
N HIS A 27 -20.88 12.98 -18.51
CA HIS A 27 -20.11 13.69 -17.49
C HIS A 27 -20.40 13.18 -16.07
N GLY A 28 -21.55 12.51 -15.83
CA GLY A 28 -22.05 12.21 -14.49
C GLY A 28 -21.15 11.36 -13.59
N HIS A 29 -20.37 10.40 -14.12
CA HIS A 29 -19.54 9.50 -13.30
C HIS A 29 -18.10 9.98 -13.12
N ALA A 30 -17.55 10.79 -14.03
CA ALA A 30 -16.23 11.41 -13.86
C ALA A 30 -16.30 12.70 -13.00
N SER A 31 -17.47 13.34 -12.94
CA SER A 31 -17.72 14.53 -12.11
C SER A 31 -17.75 14.24 -10.61
N GLY A 32 -17.88 12.96 -10.21
CA GLY A 32 -17.74 12.56 -8.81
C GLY A 32 -16.31 12.73 -8.27
N LEU A 33 -15.31 12.49 -9.13
CA LEU A 33 -13.87 12.52 -8.79
C LEU A 33 -13.20 13.88 -9.06
N LEU A 34 -13.83 14.74 -9.87
CA LEU A 34 -13.40 16.09 -10.20
C LEU A 34 -14.64 16.98 -10.06
N GLY A 35 -14.79 17.63 -8.90
CA GLY A 35 -15.91 18.53 -8.60
C GLY A 35 -16.22 19.46 -9.78
N SER A 36 -17.50 19.48 -10.16
CA SER A 36 -18.00 20.22 -11.31
C SER A 36 -17.83 21.73 -11.12
N THR A 37 -17.33 22.39 -12.17
CA THR A 37 -17.65 23.79 -12.44
C THR A 37 -17.93 23.91 -13.92
N ASP A 38 -19.21 23.83 -14.27
CA ASP A 38 -19.71 24.43 -15.50
C ASP A 38 -19.60 25.96 -15.35
N ILE A 39 -18.88 26.59 -16.26
CA ILE A 39 -18.92 28.04 -16.46
C ILE A 39 -19.94 28.25 -17.58
N ASP A 40 -21.20 28.43 -17.18
CA ASP A 40 -22.23 28.98 -18.06
C ASP A 40 -21.86 30.43 -18.37
N VAL A 41 -21.47 30.68 -19.62
CA VAL A 41 -21.43 32.02 -20.20
C VAL A 41 -22.87 32.41 -20.50
N VAL A 42 -23.54 33.08 -19.56
CA VAL A 42 -24.78 33.81 -19.84
C VAL A 42 -24.79 35.16 -19.10
N ASP A 43 -24.79 36.19 -19.94
CA ASP A 43 -25.23 37.58 -19.80
C ASP A 43 -24.96 38.39 -18.53
N GLY A 44 -24.34 39.54 -18.80
CA GLY A 44 -24.07 40.59 -17.83
C GLY A 44 -25.33 41.07 -17.12
N LYS A 45 -25.39 40.84 -15.81
CA LYS A 45 -26.06 41.70 -14.84
C LYS A 45 -25.36 41.55 -13.48
N LYS A 46 -24.83 42.66 -12.98
CA LYS A 46 -24.22 42.79 -11.65
C LYS A 46 -25.20 42.25 -10.59
N LYS A 47 -24.86 41.14 -9.93
CA LYS A 47 -25.54 40.66 -8.71
C LYS A 47 -24.56 40.62 -7.54
N LYS A 48 -25.06 41.17 -6.43
CA LYS A 48 -24.44 41.38 -5.11
C LYS A 48 -23.52 40.25 -4.68
N GLU A 49 -22.39 40.61 -4.08
CA GLU A 49 -21.49 39.73 -3.32
C GLU A 49 -22.25 39.08 -2.15
N GLN A 50 -22.90 37.96 -2.43
CA GLN A 50 -23.25 36.98 -1.42
C GLN A 50 -21.93 36.33 -0.96
N LYS A 51 -21.64 36.38 0.34
CA LYS A 51 -20.57 35.60 0.99
C LYS A 51 -20.79 34.13 0.66
N ARG A 52 -20.20 33.66 -0.45
CA ARG A 52 -20.15 32.24 -0.80
C ARG A 52 -19.24 31.59 0.24
N PRO A 53 -19.65 30.51 0.93
CA PRO A 53 -18.70 29.71 1.69
C PRO A 53 -17.52 29.39 0.77
N ASP A 54 -16.30 29.58 1.26
CA ASP A 54 -15.09 29.45 0.45
C ASP A 54 -15.13 28.14 -0.32
N PHE A 55 -15.32 28.24 -1.65
CA PHE A 55 -15.41 27.09 -2.56
C PHE A 55 -14.24 26.10 -2.38
N ARG A 56 -13.11 26.62 -1.89
CA ARG A 56 -11.88 25.91 -1.50
C ARG A 56 -12.10 24.95 -0.32
N ILE A 57 -12.76 25.41 0.75
CA ILE A 57 -13.02 24.60 1.95
C ILE A 57 -13.95 23.45 1.60
N ILE A 58 -14.95 23.71 0.76
CA ILE A 58 -15.88 22.68 0.29
C ILE A 58 -15.15 21.57 -0.47
N GLN A 59 -14.23 21.91 -1.38
CA GLN A 59 -13.43 20.91 -2.11
C GLN A 59 -12.55 20.06 -1.19
N VAL A 60 -11.89 20.69 -0.21
CA VAL A 60 -11.02 20.00 0.75
C VAL A 60 -11.84 18.99 1.58
N ILE A 61 -12.99 19.43 2.10
CA ILE A 61 -13.88 18.58 2.89
C ILE A 61 -14.48 17.46 2.05
N GLN A 62 -14.90 17.75 0.82
CA GLN A 62 -15.48 16.77 -0.09
C GLN A 62 -14.48 15.63 -0.37
N LEU A 63 -13.24 15.96 -0.69
CA LEU A 63 -12.20 14.95 -0.89
C LEU A 63 -11.91 14.16 0.38
N ALA A 64 -11.87 14.83 1.54
CA ALA A 64 -11.61 14.16 2.81
C ALA A 64 -12.69 13.11 3.12
N ILE A 65 -13.95 13.42 2.84
CA ILE A 65 -15.10 12.52 3.02
C ILE A 65 -15.10 11.40 1.98
N GLU A 66 -14.74 11.70 0.73
CA GLU A 66 -14.71 10.72 -0.37
C GLU A 66 -13.77 9.54 -0.08
N VAL A 67 -12.58 9.81 0.48
CA VAL A 67 -11.55 8.79 0.73
C VAL A 67 -11.72 8.10 2.09
N LEU A 68 -12.47 8.70 3.02
CA LEU A 68 -12.59 8.23 4.41
C LEU A 68 -13.10 6.78 4.54
N PRO A 69 -14.14 6.31 3.82
CA PRO A 69 -14.65 4.95 4.00
C PRO A 69 -13.60 3.88 3.68
N SER A 70 -12.86 4.09 2.59
CA SER A 70 -11.76 3.22 2.16
C SER A 70 -10.66 3.14 3.22
N LEU A 71 -10.28 4.27 3.81
CA LEU A 71 -9.26 4.31 4.87
C LEU A 71 -9.73 3.69 6.18
N LEU A 72 -11.01 3.83 6.55
CA LEU A 72 -11.56 3.21 7.76
C LEU A 72 -11.57 1.67 7.66
N ILE A 73 -11.85 1.13 6.47
CA ILE A 73 -11.75 -0.32 6.22
C ILE A 73 -10.29 -0.77 6.32
N ALA A 74 -9.36 -0.02 5.71
CA ALA A 74 -7.93 -0.30 5.79
C ALA A 74 -7.43 -0.24 7.25
N LEU A 75 -7.89 0.74 8.02
CA LEU A 75 -7.51 0.94 9.42
C LEU A 75 -7.73 -0.30 10.28
N LEU A 76 -8.86 -0.99 10.12
CA LEU A 76 -9.15 -2.19 10.92
C LEU A 76 -8.09 -3.29 10.68
N GLY A 77 -7.75 -3.55 9.41
CA GLY A 77 -6.72 -4.54 9.07
C GLY A 77 -5.33 -4.13 9.53
N LEU A 78 -4.96 -2.85 9.31
CA LEU A 78 -3.67 -2.31 9.73
C LEU A 78 -3.51 -2.30 11.26
N ALA A 79 -4.58 -2.03 12.02
CA ALA A 79 -4.55 -2.08 13.48
C ALA A 79 -4.37 -3.52 13.99
N LEU A 80 -5.03 -4.50 13.35
CA LEU A 80 -4.83 -5.92 13.66
C LEU A 80 -3.42 -6.40 13.27
N ALA A 81 -2.91 -5.93 12.13
CA ALA A 81 -1.54 -6.19 11.69
C ALA A 81 -0.53 -5.58 12.67
N GLY A 82 -0.75 -4.34 13.13
CA GLY A 82 0.02 -3.69 14.19
C GLY A 82 0.05 -4.48 15.49
N ARG A 83 -1.11 -4.94 15.95
CA ARG A 83 -1.18 -5.82 17.14
C ARG A 83 -0.40 -7.11 16.96
N ARG A 84 -0.42 -7.72 15.77
CA ARG A 84 0.37 -8.93 15.48
C ARG A 84 1.86 -8.63 15.36
N LEU A 85 2.23 -7.48 14.78
CA LEU A 85 3.62 -7.02 14.68
C LEU A 85 4.23 -6.81 16.07
N ASP A 86 3.46 -6.20 16.97
CA ASP A 86 3.84 -5.97 18.38
C ASP A 86 4.07 -7.26 19.16
N GLN A 87 3.36 -8.33 18.78
CA GLN A 87 3.51 -9.66 19.38
C GLN A 87 4.68 -10.46 18.83
N LEU A 88 5.28 -10.08 17.69
CA LEU A 88 6.38 -10.86 17.08
C LEU A 88 7.54 -11.15 18.05
N PRO A 89 8.01 -10.22 18.90
CA PRO A 89 9.10 -10.49 19.83
C PRO A 89 8.81 -11.59 20.87
N SER A 90 7.54 -11.96 21.08
CA SER A 90 7.16 -13.05 21.98
C SER A 90 7.46 -14.45 21.42
N TYR A 91 7.68 -14.57 20.11
CA TYR A 91 8.05 -15.81 19.45
C TYR A 91 9.57 -16.06 19.57
N GLU A 92 9.98 -17.31 19.75
CA GLU A 92 11.39 -17.65 19.98
C GLU A 92 12.25 -17.23 18.77
N SER A 93 11.73 -17.43 17.56
CA SER A 93 12.47 -17.08 16.33
C SER A 93 12.80 -15.60 16.20
N PHE A 94 11.87 -14.73 16.60
CA PHE A 94 11.98 -13.28 16.44
C PHE A 94 12.74 -12.62 17.59
N SER A 95 12.82 -13.28 18.74
CA SER A 95 13.69 -12.86 19.83
C SER A 95 15.15 -13.23 19.55
N VAL A 96 15.41 -14.42 18.99
CA VAL A 96 16.77 -14.88 18.64
C VAL A 96 17.30 -14.22 17.37
N ARG A 97 16.43 -13.92 16.38
CA ARG A 97 16.84 -13.39 15.07
C ARG A 97 16.16 -12.05 14.77
N PRO A 98 16.87 -10.92 15.00
CA PRO A 98 16.32 -9.60 14.70
C PRO A 98 16.01 -9.37 13.21
N SER A 99 16.74 -10.06 12.32
CA SER A 99 16.52 -10.04 10.88
C SER A 99 15.09 -10.45 10.46
N LEU A 100 14.43 -11.34 11.20
CA LEU A 100 13.02 -11.69 10.97
C LEU A 100 12.06 -10.55 11.33
N PHE A 101 12.40 -9.77 12.35
CA PHE A 101 11.61 -8.60 12.73
C PHE A 101 11.78 -7.47 11.72
N ILE A 102 13.02 -7.20 11.26
CA ILE A 102 13.30 -6.23 10.19
C ILE A 102 12.54 -6.59 8.91
N LEU A 103 12.44 -7.89 8.60
CA LEU A 103 11.74 -8.39 7.42
C LEU A 103 10.23 -8.11 7.43
N ALA A 104 9.59 -8.00 8.60
CA ALA A 104 8.14 -7.88 8.68
C ALA A 104 7.61 -6.62 7.94
N PRO A 105 8.07 -5.39 8.24
CA PRO A 105 7.70 -4.20 7.45
C PRO A 105 8.03 -4.32 5.96
N VAL A 106 9.18 -4.93 5.61
CA VAL A 106 9.61 -5.11 4.22
C VAL A 106 8.64 -5.98 3.43
N LEU A 107 8.13 -7.05 4.07
CA LEU A 107 7.13 -7.92 3.48
C LEU A 107 5.77 -7.26 3.36
N LEU A 108 5.36 -6.45 4.33
CA LEU A 108 4.13 -5.66 4.25
C LEU A 108 4.16 -4.75 3.02
N ASN A 109 5.24 -3.99 2.84
CA ASN A 109 5.41 -3.13 1.67
C ASN A 109 5.47 -3.91 0.36
N LEU A 110 6.25 -5.00 0.30
CA LEU A 110 6.31 -5.86 -0.89
C LEU A 110 4.92 -6.31 -1.31
N LYS A 111 4.16 -6.85 -0.35
CA LYS A 111 2.86 -7.45 -0.59
C LYS A 111 1.81 -6.40 -0.90
N GLY A 112 1.78 -5.31 -0.15
CA GLY A 112 0.95 -4.14 -0.44
C GLY A 112 1.13 -3.67 -1.89
N CYS A 113 2.36 -3.58 -2.38
CA CYS A 113 2.62 -3.22 -3.78
C CYS A 113 2.08 -4.25 -4.80
N LEU A 114 2.27 -5.54 -4.55
CA LEU A 114 1.82 -6.60 -5.46
C LEU A 114 0.30 -6.75 -5.49
N GLU A 115 -0.34 -6.69 -4.33
CA GLU A 115 -1.77 -6.95 -4.16
C GLU A 115 -2.62 -5.75 -4.55
N THR A 116 -2.18 -4.53 -4.27
CA THR A 116 -2.85 -3.33 -4.78
C THR A 116 -2.73 -3.21 -6.31
N SER A 117 -1.59 -3.60 -6.88
CA SER A 117 -1.44 -3.70 -8.34
C SER A 117 -2.33 -4.79 -8.94
N LEU A 118 -2.53 -5.91 -8.24
CA LEU A 118 -3.50 -6.92 -8.65
C LEU A 118 -4.94 -6.39 -8.56
N ALA A 119 -5.30 -5.78 -7.43
CA ALA A 119 -6.63 -5.21 -7.15
C ALA A 119 -7.06 -4.22 -8.23
N SER A 120 -6.20 -3.26 -8.58
CA SER A 120 -6.51 -2.28 -9.63
C SER A 120 -6.72 -2.94 -11.01
N ARG A 121 -5.92 -3.95 -11.36
CA ARG A 121 -6.04 -4.67 -12.63
C ARG A 121 -7.30 -5.51 -12.72
N ILE A 122 -7.65 -6.20 -11.64
CA ILE A 122 -8.86 -7.03 -11.64
C ILE A 122 -10.11 -6.14 -11.69
N SER A 123 -10.12 -5.01 -10.98
CA SER A 123 -11.23 -4.06 -11.06
C SER A 123 -11.36 -3.42 -12.43
N THR A 124 -10.24 -3.05 -13.07
CA THR A 124 -10.26 -2.54 -14.44
C THR A 124 -10.80 -3.59 -15.41
N SER A 125 -10.39 -4.86 -15.25
CA SER A 125 -10.86 -5.98 -16.07
C SER A 125 -12.34 -6.29 -15.83
N ALA A 126 -12.83 -6.12 -14.60
CA ALA A 126 -14.23 -6.25 -14.24
C ALA A 126 -15.10 -5.19 -14.95
N HIS A 127 -14.65 -3.92 -14.93
CA HIS A 127 -15.30 -2.79 -15.62
C HIS A 127 -15.33 -2.95 -17.14
N MET A 128 -14.27 -3.48 -17.73
CA MET A 128 -14.22 -3.76 -19.17
C MET A 128 -15.14 -4.93 -19.59
N GLY A 129 -15.83 -5.58 -18.65
CA GLY A 129 -16.70 -6.72 -18.94
C GLY A 129 -15.94 -7.99 -19.32
N ILE A 130 -14.63 -8.03 -19.11
CA ILE A 130 -13.78 -9.19 -19.44
C ILE A 130 -14.07 -10.34 -18.46
N LEU A 131 -14.43 -10.03 -17.22
CA LEU A 131 -14.77 -11.00 -16.17
C LEU A 131 -16.27 -11.34 -16.17
N ASN A 132 -16.82 -11.76 -17.31
CA ASN A 132 -18.24 -12.15 -17.45
C ASN A 132 -18.43 -13.67 -17.55
N SER A 133 -17.46 -14.38 -18.12
CA SER A 133 -17.49 -15.85 -18.26
C SER A 133 -16.71 -16.53 -17.14
N SER A 134 -17.19 -17.67 -16.67
CA SER A 134 -16.46 -18.51 -15.69
C SER A 134 -15.08 -18.93 -16.19
N SER A 135 -14.91 -19.10 -17.51
CA SER A 135 -13.60 -19.40 -18.11
C SER A 135 -12.65 -18.22 -18.03
N ASP A 136 -13.12 -17.01 -18.29
CA ASP A 136 -12.30 -15.79 -18.22
C ASP A 136 -11.91 -15.47 -16.78
N ILE A 137 -12.83 -15.67 -15.83
CA ILE A 137 -12.56 -15.54 -14.40
C ILE A 137 -11.48 -16.53 -13.97
N MET A 138 -11.58 -17.80 -14.38
CA MET A 138 -10.59 -18.83 -14.05
C MET A 138 -9.22 -18.53 -14.68
N ASN A 139 -9.20 -18.09 -15.96
CA ASN A 139 -7.98 -17.70 -16.65
C ASN A 139 -7.32 -16.50 -15.97
N PHE A 140 -8.12 -15.51 -15.54
CA PHE A 140 -7.62 -14.37 -14.79
C PHE A 140 -7.08 -14.78 -13.42
N ALA A 141 -7.85 -15.57 -12.66
CA ALA A 141 -7.45 -16.07 -11.33
C ALA A 141 -6.14 -16.86 -11.41
N THR A 142 -6.02 -17.75 -12.39
CA THR A 142 -4.80 -18.54 -12.61
C THR A 142 -3.61 -17.65 -12.95
N GLY A 143 -3.83 -16.62 -13.77
CA GLY A 143 -2.81 -15.61 -14.09
C GLY A 143 -2.38 -14.80 -12.87
N ALA A 144 -3.34 -14.38 -12.04
CA ALA A 144 -3.12 -13.63 -10.81
C ALA A 144 -2.31 -14.46 -9.79
N VAL A 145 -2.73 -15.70 -9.52
CA VAL A 145 -2.00 -16.62 -8.64
C VAL A 145 -0.60 -16.83 -9.19
N ALA A 146 -0.44 -17.21 -10.45
CA ALA A 146 0.88 -17.48 -11.02
C ALA A 146 1.80 -16.26 -10.98
N LEU A 147 1.26 -15.06 -11.19
CA LEU A 147 2.00 -13.82 -11.13
C LEU A 147 2.48 -13.52 -9.70
N LEU A 148 1.59 -13.62 -8.70
CA LEU A 148 1.95 -13.39 -7.30
C LEU A 148 2.98 -14.42 -6.81
N GLN A 149 2.86 -15.68 -7.23
CA GLN A 149 3.84 -16.72 -6.90
C GLN A 149 5.21 -16.42 -7.55
N ALA A 150 5.25 -16.19 -8.86
CA ALA A 150 6.51 -15.99 -9.57
C ALA A 150 7.24 -14.72 -9.13
N ARG A 151 6.53 -13.59 -9.09
CA ARG A 151 7.12 -12.29 -8.74
C ARG A 151 7.35 -12.17 -7.24
N GLY A 152 6.39 -12.62 -6.43
CA GLY A 152 6.47 -12.56 -4.98
C GLY A 152 7.62 -13.40 -4.44
N MET A 153 7.83 -14.62 -4.95
CA MET A 153 8.92 -15.48 -4.49
C MET A 153 10.32 -14.86 -4.71
N VAL A 154 10.56 -14.31 -5.90
CA VAL A 154 11.85 -13.65 -6.20
C VAL A 154 12.01 -12.37 -5.38
N ALA A 155 10.98 -11.54 -5.29
CA ALA A 155 11.05 -10.30 -4.54
C ALA A 155 11.18 -10.54 -3.02
N ALA A 156 10.57 -11.61 -2.48
CA ALA A 156 10.69 -12.00 -1.09
C ALA A 156 12.08 -12.51 -0.75
N ALA A 157 12.74 -13.22 -1.67
CA ALA A 157 14.15 -13.60 -1.50
C ALA A 157 15.05 -12.36 -1.42
N VAL A 158 14.81 -11.36 -2.27
CA VAL A 158 15.53 -10.08 -2.24
C VAL A 158 15.22 -9.30 -0.96
N ALA A 159 13.97 -9.29 -0.50
CA ALA A 159 13.57 -8.69 0.78
C ALA A 159 14.30 -9.34 1.97
N GLY A 160 14.36 -10.67 2.00
CA GLY A 160 15.09 -11.41 3.02
C GLY A 160 16.60 -11.13 3.01
N LEU A 161 17.20 -10.98 1.83
CA LEU A 161 18.58 -10.57 1.68
C LEU A 161 18.82 -9.16 2.25
N PHE A 162 17.98 -8.17 1.92
CA PHE A 162 18.11 -6.83 2.49
C PHE A 162 17.93 -6.81 4.01
N ALA A 163 16.95 -7.54 4.54
CA ALA A 163 16.72 -7.64 5.98
C ALA A 163 17.92 -8.26 6.72
N TRP A 164 18.55 -9.29 6.13
CA TRP A 164 19.77 -9.88 6.66
C TRP A 164 20.94 -8.89 6.64
N ILE A 165 21.17 -8.18 5.51
CA ILE A 165 22.23 -7.17 5.40
C ILE A 165 22.06 -6.07 6.44
N MET A 166 20.83 -5.61 6.69
CA MET A 166 20.55 -4.57 7.68
C MET A 166 20.69 -5.04 9.13
N SER A 167 20.53 -6.34 9.39
CA SER A 167 20.63 -6.92 10.73
C SER A 167 22.06 -7.20 11.19
N ASP A 168 23.03 -7.23 10.27
CA ASP A 168 24.43 -7.65 10.53
C ASP A 168 24.53 -8.99 11.30
N SER A 169 23.68 -9.96 10.92
CA SER A 169 23.52 -11.23 11.63
C SER A 169 24.23 -12.41 10.95
N ASN A 170 24.32 -13.53 11.67
CA ASN A 170 25.03 -14.72 11.21
C ASN A 170 24.47 -15.27 9.89
N THR A 171 25.32 -15.97 9.13
CA THR A 171 24.93 -16.58 7.84
C THR A 171 23.82 -17.63 7.96
N SER A 172 23.66 -18.26 9.13
CA SER A 172 22.53 -19.14 9.43
C SER A 172 21.18 -18.43 9.38
N ASP A 173 21.16 -17.13 9.71
CA ASP A 173 19.94 -16.35 9.76
C ASP A 173 19.47 -15.97 8.36
N LEU A 174 20.41 -15.80 7.41
CA LEU A 174 20.09 -15.57 6.00
C LEU A 174 19.17 -16.67 5.46
N PHE A 175 19.49 -17.95 5.75
CA PHE A 175 18.66 -19.07 5.28
C PHE A 175 17.24 -19.00 5.87
N VAL A 176 17.12 -18.80 7.18
CA VAL A 176 15.81 -18.75 7.86
C VAL A 176 14.97 -17.59 7.35
N VAL A 177 15.55 -16.39 7.25
CA VAL A 177 14.86 -15.16 6.84
C VAL A 177 14.39 -15.26 5.39
N VAL A 178 15.24 -15.69 4.47
CA VAL A 178 14.88 -15.85 3.06
C VAL A 178 13.78 -16.91 2.89
N CYS A 179 13.89 -18.04 3.58
CA CYS A 179 12.89 -19.11 3.49
C CYS A 179 11.55 -18.67 4.09
N ALA A 180 11.55 -18.04 5.26
CA ALA A 180 10.34 -17.51 5.88
C ALA A 180 9.68 -16.45 5.00
N ALA A 181 10.47 -15.54 4.40
CA ALA A 181 9.96 -14.53 3.48
C ALA A 181 9.26 -15.15 2.26
N MET A 182 9.91 -16.12 1.63
CA MET A 182 9.40 -16.77 0.43
C MET A 182 8.16 -17.61 0.72
N VAL A 183 8.19 -18.44 1.77
CA VAL A 183 7.03 -19.25 2.19
C VAL A 183 5.86 -18.34 2.55
N SER A 184 6.10 -17.28 3.34
CA SER A 184 5.08 -16.31 3.71
C SER A 184 4.44 -15.67 2.49
N THR A 185 5.26 -15.17 1.56
CA THR A 185 4.77 -14.52 0.34
C THR A 185 3.99 -15.47 -0.56
N CYS A 186 4.44 -16.72 -0.71
CA CYS A 186 3.76 -17.71 -1.54
C CYS A 186 2.40 -18.09 -0.96
N VAL A 187 2.34 -18.45 0.32
CA VAL A 187 1.09 -18.88 0.97
C VAL A 187 0.10 -17.72 1.04
N SER A 188 0.53 -16.59 1.60
CA SER A 188 -0.36 -15.43 1.75
C SER A 188 -0.76 -14.83 0.39
N GLY A 189 0.13 -14.81 -0.61
CA GLY A 189 -0.15 -14.28 -1.94
C GLY A 189 -1.10 -15.17 -2.75
N GLY A 190 -1.01 -16.49 -2.59
CA GLY A 190 -1.96 -17.42 -3.19
C GLY A 190 -3.37 -17.24 -2.64
N ILE A 191 -3.49 -17.13 -1.30
CA ILE A 191 -4.76 -16.86 -0.62
C ILE A 191 -5.35 -15.53 -1.10
N MET A 192 -4.54 -14.47 -1.15
CA MET A 192 -5.00 -13.14 -1.58
C MET A 192 -5.37 -13.07 -3.06
N ALA A 193 -4.64 -13.76 -3.94
CA ALA A 193 -4.98 -13.81 -5.37
C ALA A 193 -6.39 -14.40 -5.59
N VAL A 194 -6.69 -15.51 -4.91
CA VAL A 194 -8.02 -16.13 -4.97
C VAL A 194 -9.05 -15.26 -4.27
N GLY A 195 -8.75 -14.77 -3.06
CA GLY A 195 -9.65 -13.94 -2.25
C GLY A 195 -10.08 -12.64 -2.96
N LEU A 196 -9.14 -11.90 -3.55
CA LEU A 196 -9.43 -10.70 -4.33
C LEU A 196 -10.26 -11.02 -5.58
N THR A 197 -10.01 -12.16 -6.23
CA THR A 197 -10.80 -12.57 -7.38
C THR A 197 -12.24 -12.88 -7.00
N LEU A 198 -12.45 -13.63 -5.93
CA LEU A 198 -13.78 -13.93 -5.41
C LEU A 198 -14.51 -12.67 -4.95
N LEU A 199 -13.82 -11.77 -4.24
CA LEU A 199 -14.37 -10.51 -3.78
C LEU A 199 -14.88 -9.67 -4.96
N VAL A 200 -14.07 -9.50 -6.01
CA VAL A 200 -14.46 -8.69 -7.17
C VAL A 200 -15.64 -9.28 -7.92
N VAL A 201 -15.68 -10.61 -8.10
CA VAL A 201 -16.82 -11.29 -8.71
C VAL A 201 -18.08 -11.10 -7.85
N PHE A 202 -17.96 -11.20 -6.53
CA PHE A 202 -19.06 -11.01 -5.60
C PHE A 202 -19.58 -9.57 -5.62
N VAL A 203 -18.71 -8.57 -5.50
CA VAL A 203 -19.08 -7.15 -5.53
C VAL A 203 -19.78 -6.79 -6.85
N LYS A 204 -19.26 -7.32 -7.96
CA LYS A 204 -19.89 -7.18 -9.28
C LYS A 204 -21.26 -7.84 -9.34
N SER A 205 -21.46 -8.98 -8.69
CA SER A 205 -22.77 -9.65 -8.64
C SER A 205 -23.83 -8.82 -7.89
N ILE A 206 -23.41 -7.95 -6.98
CA ILE A 206 -24.27 -7.01 -6.25
C ILE A 206 -24.47 -5.69 -7.04
N GLY A 207 -23.71 -5.47 -8.11
CA GLY A 207 -23.81 -4.27 -8.94
C GLY A 207 -23.09 -3.04 -8.36
N HIS A 208 -22.18 -3.25 -7.41
CA HIS A 208 -21.30 -2.19 -6.88
C HIS A 208 -19.95 -2.17 -7.61
N ASP A 209 -19.27 -1.03 -7.54
CA ASP A 209 -17.95 -0.87 -8.14
C ASP A 209 -16.88 -1.62 -7.33
N PRO A 210 -16.11 -2.54 -7.95
CA PRO A 210 -15.12 -3.35 -7.26
C PRO A 210 -13.95 -2.54 -6.71
N ASP A 211 -13.63 -1.37 -7.27
CA ASP A 211 -12.54 -0.51 -6.83
C ASP A 211 -12.71 0.00 -5.39
N ILE A 212 -13.97 0.18 -4.95
CA ILE A 212 -14.31 0.67 -3.60
C ILE A 212 -13.89 -0.36 -2.53
N PHE A 213 -13.98 -1.65 -2.85
CA PHE A 213 -13.74 -2.72 -1.88
C PHE A 213 -12.40 -3.44 -2.08
N ALA A 214 -11.95 -3.62 -3.32
CA ALA A 214 -10.77 -4.43 -3.62
C ALA A 214 -9.48 -3.81 -3.05
N THR A 215 -9.31 -2.49 -3.18
CA THR A 215 -8.08 -1.81 -2.73
C THR A 215 -7.99 -1.78 -1.20
N PRO A 216 -9.04 -1.39 -0.44
CA PRO A 216 -9.00 -1.45 1.02
C PRO A 216 -8.91 -2.87 1.57
N PHE A 217 -9.55 -3.84 0.90
CA PHE A 217 -9.45 -5.25 1.29
C PHE A 217 -8.02 -5.78 1.11
N ALA A 218 -7.37 -5.45 -0.02
CA ALA A 218 -5.98 -5.79 -0.26
C ALA A 218 -5.07 -5.20 0.83
N ALA A 219 -5.23 -3.92 1.15
CA ALA A 219 -4.43 -3.25 2.18
C ALA A 219 -4.70 -3.76 3.61
N SER A 220 -5.94 -4.13 3.94
CA SER A 220 -6.31 -4.59 5.29
C SER A 220 -5.95 -6.07 5.51
N VAL A 221 -6.53 -6.96 4.70
CA VAL A 221 -6.43 -8.41 4.87
C VAL A 221 -5.06 -8.92 4.42
N GLY A 222 -4.48 -8.31 3.39
CA GLY A 222 -3.16 -8.67 2.86
C GLY A 222 -2.08 -8.57 3.92
N ASP A 223 -1.96 -7.40 4.56
CA ASP A 223 -0.95 -7.12 5.58
C ASP A 223 -1.11 -8.01 6.82
N LEU A 224 -2.35 -8.19 7.29
CA LEU A 224 -2.64 -9.08 8.41
C LEU A 224 -2.25 -10.53 8.10
N LEU A 225 -2.63 -11.05 6.92
CA LEU A 225 -2.25 -12.39 6.49
C LEU A 225 -0.74 -12.53 6.34
N ALA A 226 -0.03 -11.51 5.87
CA ALA A 226 1.41 -11.53 5.70
C ALA A 226 2.14 -11.76 7.03
N ILE A 227 1.77 -11.00 8.07
CA ILE A 227 2.41 -11.11 9.38
C ILE A 227 2.05 -12.44 10.04
N ILE A 228 0.80 -12.89 9.93
CA ILE A 228 0.37 -14.19 10.49
C ILE A 228 1.14 -15.33 9.84
N VAL A 229 1.25 -15.35 8.52
CA VAL A 229 1.97 -16.43 7.84
C VAL A 229 3.48 -16.30 8.07
N LEU A 230 4.03 -15.09 8.11
CA LEU A 230 5.44 -14.85 8.43
C LEU A 230 5.79 -15.35 9.83
N SER A 231 5.00 -15.01 10.85
CA SER A 231 5.28 -15.42 12.23
C SER A 231 5.27 -16.93 12.38
N ASN A 232 4.24 -17.59 11.84
CA ASN A 232 4.10 -19.04 11.91
C ASN A 232 5.15 -19.77 11.07
N SER A 233 5.47 -19.27 9.87
CA SER A 233 6.49 -19.89 9.02
C SER A 233 7.90 -19.68 9.58
N GLY A 234 8.20 -18.50 10.12
CA GLY A 234 9.45 -18.22 10.82
C GLY A 234 9.66 -19.17 12.01
N GLU A 235 8.64 -19.31 12.86
CA GLU A 235 8.66 -20.22 14.02
C GLU A 235 8.83 -21.68 13.62
N PHE A 236 8.08 -22.12 12.60
CA PHE A 236 8.18 -23.48 12.10
C PHE A 236 9.58 -23.81 11.54
N ILE A 237 10.15 -22.90 10.74
CA ILE A 237 11.48 -23.06 10.14
C ILE A 237 12.56 -23.05 11.22
N HIS A 238 12.42 -22.20 12.25
CA HIS A 238 13.38 -22.16 13.34
C HIS A 238 13.44 -23.47 14.12
N HIS A 239 12.30 -24.01 14.54
CA HIS A 239 12.27 -25.27 15.31
C HIS A 239 12.73 -26.48 14.51
N HIS A 240 12.53 -26.47 13.18
CA HIS A 240 12.92 -27.57 12.30
C HIS A 240 14.23 -27.30 11.54
N LEU A 241 15.01 -26.31 12.00
CA LEU A 241 16.29 -25.96 11.39
C LEU A 241 17.23 -27.18 11.46
N GLY A 242 17.74 -27.61 10.30
CA GLY A 242 18.60 -28.79 10.17
C GLY A 242 17.85 -30.10 9.87
N SER A 243 16.52 -30.13 9.91
CA SER A 243 15.75 -31.28 9.45
C SER A 243 15.74 -31.35 7.92
N PHE A 244 16.11 -32.50 7.35
CA PHE A 244 16.05 -32.74 5.91
C PHE A 244 14.65 -32.49 5.34
N ALA A 245 13.59 -32.83 6.09
CA ALA A 245 12.21 -32.62 5.66
C ALA A 245 11.88 -31.13 5.47
N CYS A 246 12.34 -30.25 6.37
CA CYS A 246 12.13 -28.81 6.25
C CYS A 246 12.83 -28.25 4.99
N CYS A 247 14.10 -28.61 4.80
CA CYS A 247 14.86 -28.23 3.60
C CYS A 247 14.23 -28.77 2.32
N ALA A 248 13.71 -30.01 2.34
CA ALA A 248 13.04 -30.61 1.19
C ALA A 248 11.72 -29.90 0.83
N VAL A 249 10.90 -29.53 1.82
CA VAL A 249 9.65 -28.78 1.59
C VAL A 249 9.95 -27.38 1.03
N ILE A 250 10.91 -26.68 1.61
CA ILE A 250 11.36 -25.36 1.13
C ILE A 250 11.89 -25.48 -0.31
N GLY A 251 12.77 -26.46 -0.55
CA GLY A 251 13.31 -26.74 -1.88
C GLY A 251 12.21 -27.10 -2.91
N ALA A 252 11.19 -27.85 -2.49
CA ALA A 252 10.05 -28.18 -3.33
C ALA A 252 9.25 -26.93 -3.69
N ILE A 253 8.95 -26.03 -2.73
CA ILE A 253 8.29 -24.76 -3.00
C ILE A 253 9.09 -23.95 -4.02
N PHE A 254 10.41 -23.89 -3.89
CA PHE A 254 11.26 -23.12 -4.82
C PHE A 254 11.36 -23.75 -6.20
N SER A 255 11.31 -25.08 -6.28
CA SER A 255 11.29 -25.82 -7.55
C SER A 255 10.04 -25.52 -8.40
N THR A 256 8.97 -24.96 -7.79
CA THR A 256 7.77 -24.56 -8.52
C THR A 256 7.94 -23.25 -9.32
N LEU A 257 8.99 -22.46 -9.06
CA LEU A 257 9.21 -21.16 -9.72
C LEU A 257 9.16 -21.22 -11.27
N PRO A 258 9.82 -22.17 -11.96
CA PRO A 258 9.75 -22.26 -13.42
C PRO A 258 8.35 -22.59 -13.93
N VAL A 259 7.54 -23.31 -13.14
CA VAL A 259 6.14 -23.63 -13.47
C VAL A 259 5.30 -22.35 -13.43
N TRP A 260 5.42 -21.56 -12.36
CA TRP A 260 4.73 -20.28 -12.23
C TRP A 260 5.12 -19.30 -13.34
N VAL A 261 6.41 -19.16 -13.64
CA VAL A 261 6.91 -18.31 -14.74
C VAL A 261 6.32 -18.76 -16.08
N ARG A 262 6.24 -20.07 -16.34
CA ARG A 262 5.65 -20.61 -17.57
C ARG A 262 4.15 -20.31 -17.66
N LEU A 263 3.41 -20.43 -16.56
CA LEU A 263 1.98 -20.11 -16.49
C LEU A 263 1.73 -18.61 -16.75
N VAL A 264 2.51 -17.73 -16.14
CA VAL A 264 2.41 -16.27 -16.36
C VAL A 264 2.68 -15.90 -17.81
N ARG A 265 3.72 -16.48 -18.42
CA ARG A 265 4.08 -16.22 -19.83
C ARG A 265 2.99 -16.63 -20.82
N ARG A 266 2.24 -17.69 -20.51
CA ARG A 266 1.10 -18.14 -21.34
C ARG A 266 -0.13 -17.26 -21.17
N ASN A 267 -0.24 -16.54 -20.06
CA ASN A 267 -1.40 -15.71 -19.78
C ASN A 267 -1.27 -14.32 -20.41
N LYS A 268 -2.17 -13.99 -21.33
CA LYS A 268 -2.18 -12.70 -22.05
C LYS A 268 -2.25 -11.50 -21.10
N HIS A 269 -2.97 -11.61 -19.99
CA HIS A 269 -3.18 -10.51 -19.05
C HIS A 269 -1.99 -10.29 -18.10
N ALA A 270 -1.26 -11.35 -17.76
CA ALA A 270 -0.19 -11.30 -16.74
C ALA A 270 1.24 -11.25 -17.33
N ASN A 271 1.45 -11.66 -18.58
CA ASN A 271 2.79 -11.80 -19.17
C ASN A 271 3.61 -10.50 -19.13
N HIS A 272 3.03 -9.37 -19.56
CA HIS A 272 3.75 -8.09 -19.58
C HIS A 272 4.18 -7.64 -18.17
N VAL A 273 3.36 -7.93 -17.15
CA VAL A 273 3.60 -7.53 -15.76
C VAL A 273 4.83 -8.20 -15.17
N LEU A 274 5.16 -9.40 -15.65
CA LEU A 274 6.30 -10.16 -15.13
C LEU A 274 7.63 -9.41 -15.31
N TYR A 275 7.73 -8.52 -16.30
CA TYR A 275 8.97 -7.83 -16.65
C TYR A 275 8.99 -6.35 -16.22
N VAL A 276 7.83 -5.74 -15.93
CA VAL A 276 7.71 -4.31 -15.65
C VAL A 276 7.76 -4.03 -14.15
N GLY A 277 8.50 -3.00 -13.74
CA GLY A 277 8.46 -2.46 -12.38
C GLY A 277 9.40 -3.14 -11.36
N TRP A 278 10.33 -3.99 -11.79
CA TRP A 278 11.34 -4.59 -10.89
C TRP A 278 12.22 -3.55 -10.21
N LEU A 279 12.70 -2.56 -10.96
CA LEU A 279 13.62 -1.55 -10.42
C LEU A 279 12.98 -0.74 -9.26
N PRO A 280 11.77 -0.15 -9.40
CA PRO A 280 11.09 0.49 -8.28
C PRO A 280 10.82 -0.44 -7.10
N THR A 281 10.42 -1.69 -7.37
CA THR A 281 10.20 -2.67 -6.29
C THR A 281 11.49 -2.91 -5.51
N ILE A 282 12.62 -3.18 -6.18
CA ILE A 282 13.90 -3.44 -5.50
C ILE A 282 14.37 -2.22 -4.70
N ILE A 283 14.27 -1.02 -5.26
CA ILE A 283 14.61 0.23 -4.55
C ILE A 283 13.72 0.39 -3.31
N SER A 284 12.42 0.15 -3.45
CA SER A 284 11.46 0.20 -2.35
C SER A 284 11.79 -0.77 -1.23
N LEU A 285 12.13 -2.02 -1.56
CA LEU A 285 12.54 -3.02 -0.57
C LEU A 285 13.78 -2.59 0.21
N GLY A 286 14.75 -1.97 -0.47
CA GLY A 286 15.92 -1.40 0.19
C GLY A 286 15.56 -0.30 1.19
N ILE A 287 14.75 0.68 0.78
CA ILE A 287 14.32 1.79 1.66
C ILE A 287 13.51 1.26 2.85
N SER A 288 12.57 0.36 2.59
CA SER A 288 11.73 -0.27 3.62
C SER A 288 12.56 -1.11 4.60
N SER A 289 13.65 -1.74 4.16
CA SER A 289 14.55 -2.49 5.04
C SER A 289 15.30 -1.58 6.02
N VAL A 290 15.65 -0.37 5.60
CA VAL A 290 16.18 0.66 6.52
C VAL A 290 15.10 1.08 7.53
N GLY A 291 13.85 1.24 7.09
CA GLY A 291 12.70 1.49 7.97
C GLY A 291 12.47 0.36 8.98
N GLY A 292 12.53 -0.89 8.54
CA GLY A 292 12.43 -2.07 9.41
C GLY A 292 13.55 -2.15 10.44
N CYS A 293 14.79 -1.84 10.06
CA CYS A 293 15.91 -1.72 11.01
C CYS A 293 15.72 -0.58 12.01
N ALA A 294 15.21 0.57 11.57
CA ALA A 294 14.86 1.66 12.47
C ALA A 294 13.79 1.23 13.48
N LEU A 295 12.75 0.50 13.03
CA LEU A 295 11.69 -0.01 13.89
C LEU A 295 12.23 -1.02 14.92
N GLU A 296 13.08 -1.93 14.46
CA GLU A 296 13.75 -2.94 15.30
C GLU A 296 14.57 -2.31 16.43
N LYS A 297 15.30 -1.22 16.14
CA LYS A 297 16.06 -0.47 17.15
C LYS A 297 15.14 0.32 18.09
N LEU A 298 14.11 0.99 17.56
CA LEU A 298 13.18 1.82 18.34
C LEU A 298 12.31 1.01 19.30
N ARG A 299 12.07 -0.28 19.05
CA ARG A 299 11.32 -1.15 19.96
C ARG A 299 11.99 -1.32 21.32
N THR A 300 13.32 -1.20 21.40
CA THR A 300 14.05 -1.40 22.66
C THR A 300 13.75 -0.32 23.71
N PRO A 301 13.75 0.99 23.39
CA PRO A 301 13.26 2.02 24.29
C PRO A 301 11.74 2.16 24.33
N PHE A 302 11.01 1.66 23.32
CA PHE A 302 9.56 1.82 23.16
C PHE A 302 8.89 0.51 22.65
N PRO A 303 8.63 -0.48 23.53
CA PRO A 303 8.11 -1.79 23.14
C PRO A 303 6.88 -1.76 22.22
N HIS A 304 5.88 -0.93 22.55
CA HIS A 304 4.60 -0.86 21.85
C HIS A 304 4.59 0.09 20.63
N LEU A 305 5.73 0.63 20.20
CA LEU A 305 5.83 1.48 19.02
C LEU A 305 5.48 0.69 17.72
N SER A 306 5.76 -0.61 17.74
CA SER A 306 5.46 -1.55 16.65
C SER A 306 3.96 -1.69 16.37
N LEU A 307 3.11 -1.43 17.37
CA LEU A 307 1.65 -1.46 17.23
C LEU A 307 1.14 -0.34 16.31
N VAL A 308 1.77 0.85 16.37
CA VAL A 308 1.33 2.04 15.62
C VAL A 308 1.92 2.09 14.21
N ALA A 309 3.12 1.52 14.01
CA ALA A 309 3.85 1.63 12.75
C ALA A 309 3.04 1.19 11.51
N PRO A 310 2.35 0.03 11.49
CA PRO A 310 1.56 -0.36 10.31
C PRO A 310 0.40 0.58 10.01
N VAL A 311 -0.25 1.14 11.05
CA VAL A 311 -1.36 2.08 10.84
C VAL A 311 -0.84 3.40 10.29
N LEU A 312 0.20 3.98 10.90
CA LEU A 312 0.76 5.24 10.44
C LEU A 312 1.35 5.12 9.02
N ASN A 313 2.17 4.10 8.77
CA ASN A 313 2.81 3.89 7.48
C ASN A 313 1.78 3.51 6.41
N GLY A 314 0.86 2.61 6.78
CA GLY A 314 -0.19 2.04 5.93
C GLY A 314 -1.16 3.09 5.39
N THR A 315 -1.73 3.91 6.27
CA THR A 315 -2.68 4.95 5.84
C THR A 315 -1.98 6.06 5.06
N SER A 316 -0.74 6.40 5.45
CA SER A 316 0.03 7.47 4.80
C SER A 316 0.41 7.13 3.36
N HIS A 317 0.87 5.91 3.07
CA HIS A 317 1.19 5.52 1.70
C HIS A 317 -0.07 5.36 0.84
N ASN A 318 -1.18 4.86 1.40
CA ASN A 318 -2.44 4.73 0.66
C ASN A 318 -2.96 6.11 0.20
N LEU A 319 -2.79 7.14 1.02
CA LEU A 319 -3.09 8.51 0.62
C LEU A 319 -2.13 9.04 -0.44
N ALA A 320 -0.83 8.72 -0.33
CA ALA A 320 0.17 9.11 -1.31
C ALA A 320 -0.07 8.48 -2.69
N THR A 321 -0.53 7.23 -2.75
CA THR A 321 -0.88 6.54 -4.01
C THR A 321 -2.16 7.11 -4.63
N VAL A 322 -3.19 7.39 -3.81
CA VAL A 322 -4.40 8.11 -4.27
C VAL A 322 -4.03 9.48 -4.85
N PHE A 323 -3.18 10.23 -4.16
CA PHE A 323 -2.69 11.51 -4.65
C PHE A 323 -1.90 11.38 -5.97
N ALA A 324 -0.99 10.43 -6.04
CA ALA A 324 -0.18 10.18 -7.24
C ALA A 324 -1.06 9.81 -8.45
N SER A 325 -2.07 8.95 -8.25
CA SER A 325 -3.04 8.56 -9.28
C SER A 325 -3.87 9.75 -9.78
N ARG A 326 -4.38 10.59 -8.87
CA ARG A 326 -5.14 11.80 -9.23
C ARG A 326 -4.26 12.81 -9.95
N LEU A 327 -3.00 12.97 -9.54
CA LEU A 327 -2.04 13.86 -10.20
C LEU A 327 -1.68 13.35 -11.60
N SER A 328 -1.44 12.04 -11.75
CA SER A 328 -1.20 11.38 -13.04
C SER A 328 -2.36 11.61 -14.01
N THR A 329 -3.60 11.38 -13.54
CA THR A 329 -4.82 11.61 -14.33
C THR A 329 -4.98 13.07 -14.74
N ARG A 330 -4.65 14.02 -13.85
CA ARG A 330 -4.74 15.45 -14.17
C ARG A 330 -3.74 15.87 -15.24
N LEU A 331 -2.48 15.42 -15.15
CA LEU A 331 -1.46 15.71 -16.16
C LEU A 331 -1.84 15.18 -17.57
N GLN A 332 -2.70 14.16 -17.64
CA GLN A 332 -3.23 13.64 -18.90
C GLN A 332 -4.37 14.48 -19.49
N ILE A 333 -5.23 15.05 -18.63
CA ILE A 333 -6.49 15.71 -19.04
C ILE A 333 -6.34 17.24 -19.10
N LEU A 334 -5.56 17.82 -18.19
CA LEU A 334 -5.37 19.26 -17.98
C LEU A 334 -3.89 19.59 -17.90
N ASP A 335 -3.54 20.84 -18.21
CA ASP A 335 -2.20 21.36 -17.93
C ASP A 335 -1.94 21.45 -16.40
N ASP A 336 -0.67 21.49 -15.99
CA ASP A 336 -0.22 21.36 -14.59
C ASP A 336 -0.90 22.36 -13.63
N GLN A 337 -1.92 21.90 -12.88
CA GLN A 337 -2.69 22.72 -11.95
C GLN A 337 -2.16 22.59 -10.51
N GLU A 338 -1.08 23.33 -10.22
CA GLU A 338 -0.44 23.34 -8.90
C GLU A 338 -1.39 23.67 -7.74
N PHE A 339 -2.32 24.58 -7.97
CA PHE A 339 -3.26 25.01 -6.94
C PHE A 339 -4.20 23.86 -6.51
N LYS A 340 -4.75 23.10 -7.46
CA LYS A 340 -5.62 21.95 -7.16
C LYS A 340 -4.85 20.84 -6.46
N ALA A 341 -3.59 20.61 -6.82
CA ALA A 341 -2.74 19.66 -6.13
C ALA A 341 -2.50 20.04 -4.65
N ARG A 342 -2.40 21.34 -4.34
CA ARG A 342 -2.30 21.82 -2.95
C ARG A 342 -3.58 21.58 -2.14
N LEU A 343 -4.74 21.84 -2.73
CA LEU A 343 -6.04 21.58 -2.09
C LEU A 343 -6.24 20.09 -1.81
N ASP A 344 -5.88 19.23 -2.76
CA ASP A 344 -5.93 17.78 -2.55
C ASP A 344 -5.03 17.35 -1.38
N SER A 345 -3.81 17.87 -1.30
CA SER A 345 -2.92 17.53 -0.20
C SER A 345 -3.47 17.92 1.18
N LEU A 346 -4.19 19.03 1.26
CA LEU A 346 -4.87 19.44 2.50
C LEU A 346 -6.03 18.50 2.84
N GLY A 347 -6.87 18.14 1.85
CA GLY A 347 -8.00 17.22 2.05
C GLY A 347 -7.55 15.83 2.49
N LEU A 348 -6.48 15.31 1.88
CA LEU A 348 -5.92 14.00 2.22
C LEU A 348 -5.27 14.01 3.61
N THR A 349 -4.55 15.08 3.97
CA THR A 349 -3.97 15.21 5.32
C THR A 349 -5.06 15.31 6.39
N LEU A 350 -6.15 16.03 6.12
CA LEU A 350 -7.31 16.10 7.00
C LEU A 350 -7.98 14.73 7.18
N SER A 351 -8.18 13.99 6.09
CA SER A 351 -8.73 12.63 6.13
C SER A 351 -7.85 11.71 6.97
N ASN A 352 -6.53 11.77 6.82
CA ASN A 352 -5.60 10.98 7.64
C ASN A 352 -5.71 11.32 9.12
N ALA A 353 -5.79 12.61 9.48
CA ALA A 353 -5.91 13.03 10.86
C ALA A 353 -7.16 12.44 11.54
N LEU A 354 -8.29 12.37 10.80
CA LEU A 354 -9.50 11.72 11.30
C LEU A 354 -9.30 10.22 11.51
N VAL A 355 -8.67 9.53 10.55
CA VAL A 355 -8.39 8.09 10.64
C VAL A 355 -7.46 7.77 11.82
N GLN A 356 -6.43 8.58 12.02
CA GLN A 356 -5.50 8.44 13.16
C GLN A 356 -6.18 8.71 14.50
N LEU A 357 -7.10 9.68 14.57
CA LEU A 357 -7.87 9.92 15.78
C LEU A 357 -8.80 8.74 16.11
N VAL A 358 -9.46 8.16 15.11
CA VAL A 358 -10.25 6.92 15.27
C VAL A 358 -9.34 5.78 15.76
N PHE A 359 -8.14 5.64 15.19
CA PHE A 359 -7.18 4.64 15.62
C PHE A 359 -6.78 4.78 17.10
N LEU A 360 -6.48 6.00 17.55
CA LEU A 360 -6.12 6.26 18.95
C LEU A 360 -7.28 5.96 19.90
N ILE A 361 -8.51 6.30 19.52
CA ILE A 361 -9.72 5.95 20.29
C ILE A 361 -9.88 4.43 20.40
N LEU A 362 -9.74 3.71 19.29
CA LEU A 362 -9.80 2.25 19.30
C LEU A 362 -8.67 1.65 20.16
N THR A 363 -7.46 2.18 20.06
CA THR A 363 -6.32 1.72 20.84
C THR A 363 -6.53 1.95 22.33
N ALA A 364 -7.00 3.12 22.73
CA ALA A 364 -7.33 3.43 24.12
C ALA A 364 -8.41 2.49 24.68
N PHE A 365 -9.44 2.21 23.87
CA PHE A 365 -10.54 1.32 24.24
C PHE A 365 -10.07 -0.14 24.39
N PHE A 366 -9.34 -0.68 23.41
CA PHE A 366 -8.89 -2.09 23.43
C PHE A 366 -7.72 -2.35 24.40
N ALA A 367 -6.87 -1.35 24.65
CA ALA A 367 -5.76 -1.46 25.60
C ALA A 367 -6.19 -1.17 27.04
N PHE A 368 -7.42 -0.72 27.29
CA PHE A 368 -7.90 -0.21 28.58
C PHE A 368 -6.95 0.82 29.22
N ASN A 369 -6.28 1.62 28.38
CA ASN A 369 -5.29 2.58 28.84
C ASN A 369 -5.60 3.97 28.27
N PRO A 370 -6.07 4.94 29.10
CA PRO A 370 -6.46 6.25 28.63
C PRO A 370 -5.27 7.13 28.20
N ILE A 371 -4.02 6.69 28.43
CA ILE A 371 -2.82 7.44 28.04
C ILE A 371 -2.78 7.75 26.54
N TRP A 372 -3.36 6.88 25.71
CA TRP A 372 -3.47 7.04 24.26
C TRP A 372 -4.34 8.24 23.84
N LEU A 373 -5.22 8.72 24.72
CA LEU A 373 -6.07 9.90 24.51
C LEU A 373 -5.52 11.16 25.19
N HIS A 374 -4.37 11.07 25.84
CA HIS A 374 -3.76 12.24 26.46
C HIS A 374 -3.42 13.29 25.38
N PRO A 375 -3.73 14.58 25.57
CA PRO A 375 -3.57 15.60 24.54
C PRO A 375 -2.17 15.67 23.93
N ALA A 376 -1.13 15.46 24.74
CA ALA A 376 0.26 15.42 24.25
C ALA A 376 0.52 14.23 23.32
N VAL A 377 0.00 13.04 23.65
CA VAL A 377 0.13 11.83 22.82
C VAL A 377 -0.62 12.01 21.51
N VAL A 378 -1.87 12.47 21.58
CA VAL A 378 -2.68 12.77 20.38
C VAL A 378 -1.99 13.81 19.50
N ALA A 379 -1.47 14.89 20.07
CA ALA A 379 -0.77 15.92 19.30
C ALA A 379 0.53 15.42 18.65
N ALA A 380 1.31 14.60 19.37
CA ALA A 380 2.56 14.04 18.86
C ALA A 380 2.29 13.04 17.72
N GLU A 381 1.31 12.15 17.89
CA GLU A 381 0.92 11.17 16.86
C GLU A 381 0.31 11.83 15.62
N LEU A 382 -0.61 12.78 15.80
CA LEU A 382 -1.15 13.55 14.67
C LEU A 382 -0.06 14.38 13.97
N GLY A 383 0.90 14.92 14.74
CA GLY A 383 2.05 15.64 14.21
C GLY A 383 2.98 14.76 13.37
N ALA A 384 3.35 13.58 13.88
CA ALA A 384 4.16 12.60 13.18
C ALA A 384 3.47 12.11 11.90
N SER A 385 2.16 11.83 11.99
CA SER A 385 1.35 11.40 10.86
C SER A 385 1.22 12.49 9.79
N ALA A 386 0.96 13.74 10.17
CA ALA A 386 0.88 14.86 9.25
C ALA A 386 2.24 15.12 8.56
N ALA A 387 3.35 15.07 9.31
CA ALA A 387 4.69 15.23 8.76
C ALA A 387 5.00 14.14 7.72
N THR A 388 4.64 12.89 8.02
CA THR A 388 4.83 11.74 7.11
C THR A 388 4.02 11.91 5.83
N VAL A 389 2.72 12.19 5.94
CA VAL A 389 1.84 12.40 4.79
C VAL A 389 2.29 13.57 3.94
N LEU A 390 2.57 14.73 4.54
CA LEU A 390 2.98 15.92 3.78
C LEU A 390 4.28 15.67 3.01
N THR A 391 5.24 14.99 3.63
CA THR A 391 6.51 14.62 2.97
C THR A 391 6.27 13.66 1.82
N LEU A 392 5.44 12.64 2.01
CA LEU A 392 5.08 11.69 0.95
C LEU A 392 4.31 12.34 -0.20
N LEU A 393 3.41 13.28 0.08
CA LEU A 393 2.66 14.01 -0.95
C LEU A 393 3.57 14.93 -1.77
N VAL A 394 4.59 15.54 -1.15
CA VAL A 394 5.64 16.28 -1.86
C VAL A 394 6.46 15.33 -2.73
N LEU A 395 6.89 14.20 -2.18
CA LEU A 395 7.63 13.18 -2.92
C LEU A 395 6.83 12.65 -4.11
N ALA A 396 5.55 12.34 -3.93
CA ALA A 396 4.65 11.91 -4.98
C ALA A 396 4.54 12.97 -6.09
N ARG A 397 4.43 14.25 -5.72
CA ARG A 397 4.42 15.37 -6.68
C ARG A 397 5.68 15.39 -7.54
N VAL A 398 6.84 15.28 -6.91
CA VAL A 398 8.15 15.29 -7.60
C VAL A 398 8.30 14.06 -8.50
N LEU A 399 8.01 12.87 -7.97
CA LEU A 399 8.13 11.60 -8.69
C LEU A 399 7.21 11.55 -9.91
N VAL A 400 5.91 11.84 -9.74
CA VAL A 400 4.94 11.79 -10.84
C VAL A 400 5.34 12.74 -11.96
N ARG A 401 5.74 13.99 -11.63
CA ARG A 401 6.21 14.96 -12.64
C ARG A 401 7.51 14.52 -13.33
N ALA A 402 8.47 13.97 -12.58
CA ALA A 402 9.73 13.50 -13.14
C ALA A 402 9.53 12.32 -14.10
N LEU A 403 8.66 11.37 -13.72
CA LEU A 403 8.29 10.22 -14.54
C LEU A 403 7.50 10.66 -15.79
N TRP A 404 6.57 11.60 -15.62
CA TRP A 404 5.81 12.18 -16.73
C TRP A 404 6.72 12.86 -17.76
N ARG A 405 7.70 13.67 -17.32
CA ARG A 405 8.70 14.29 -18.21
C ARG A 405 9.54 13.26 -18.98
N ARG A 406 9.71 12.06 -18.43
CA ARG A 406 10.43 10.94 -19.04
C ARG A 406 9.53 10.00 -19.85
N LYS A 407 8.23 10.32 -20.01
CA LYS A 407 7.21 9.46 -20.66
C LYS A 407 7.10 8.07 -20.04
N LEU A 408 7.38 7.97 -18.73
CA LEU A 408 7.22 6.73 -17.96
C LEU A 408 5.88 6.74 -17.25
N ASN A 409 5.24 5.59 -17.11
CA ASN A 409 3.98 5.47 -16.37
C ASN A 409 4.24 5.73 -14.88
N PRO A 410 3.72 6.83 -14.30
CA PRO A 410 3.93 7.13 -12.89
C PRO A 410 3.28 6.10 -11.97
N ASP A 411 2.19 5.45 -12.38
CA ASP A 411 1.44 4.53 -11.52
C ASP A 411 2.24 3.24 -11.24
N ASP A 412 2.99 2.74 -12.24
CA ASP A 412 3.80 1.52 -12.10
C ASP A 412 5.11 1.74 -11.33
N LEU A 413 5.63 2.97 -11.32
CA LEU A 413 6.97 3.28 -10.82
C LEU A 413 6.96 4.11 -9.54
N ALA A 414 5.98 5.00 -9.34
CA ALA A 414 5.92 5.85 -8.16
C ALA A 414 5.37 5.09 -6.95
N PHE A 415 4.38 4.21 -7.13
CA PHE A 415 3.71 3.56 -5.99
C PHE A 415 4.69 2.75 -5.12
N PRO A 416 5.55 1.87 -5.68
CA PRO A 416 6.49 1.14 -4.86
C PRO A 416 7.42 2.07 -4.07
N ILE A 417 7.92 3.13 -4.70
CA ILE A 417 8.84 4.08 -4.07
C ILE A 417 8.14 4.82 -2.93
N LEU A 418 6.89 5.24 -3.12
CA LEU A 418 6.09 5.92 -2.10
C LEU A 418 5.83 5.01 -0.90
N THR A 419 5.48 3.75 -1.12
CA THR A 419 5.24 2.78 -0.04
C THR A 419 6.52 2.54 0.77
N GLY A 420 7.64 2.23 0.13
CA GLY A 420 8.91 2.02 0.84
C GLY A 420 9.41 3.28 1.56
N SER A 421 9.18 4.46 0.98
CA SER A 421 9.49 5.74 1.64
C SER A 421 8.62 5.98 2.86
N SER A 422 7.35 5.55 2.84
CA SER A 422 6.43 5.66 3.97
C SER A 422 6.92 4.86 5.16
N ASP A 423 7.43 3.64 4.93
CA ASP A 423 7.96 2.80 6.01
C ASP A 423 9.09 3.49 6.75
N LEU A 424 10.06 4.04 6.01
CA LEU A 424 11.19 4.74 6.62
C LEU A 424 10.75 6.04 7.29
N LEU A 425 10.06 6.92 6.56
CA LEU A 425 9.69 8.25 7.06
C LEU A 425 8.74 8.16 8.25
N GLY A 426 7.73 7.29 8.18
CA GLY A 426 6.74 7.14 9.22
C GLY A 426 7.31 6.46 10.47
N THR A 427 8.15 5.43 10.32
CA THR A 427 8.87 4.85 11.47
C THR A 427 9.82 5.85 12.13
N CYS A 428 10.56 6.65 11.36
CA CYS A 428 11.40 7.70 11.93
C CYS A 428 10.58 8.79 12.64
N ALA A 429 9.47 9.23 12.04
CA ALA A 429 8.57 10.22 12.64
C ALA A 429 7.95 9.70 13.96
N LEU A 430 7.57 8.42 14.01
CA LEU A 430 7.11 7.77 15.24
C LEU A 430 8.21 7.71 16.30
N GLY A 431 9.44 7.36 15.92
CA GLY A 431 10.58 7.37 16.84
C GLY A 431 10.82 8.75 17.46
N VAL A 432 10.76 9.81 16.64
CA VAL A 432 10.88 11.19 17.12
C VAL A 432 9.71 11.58 18.02
N SER A 433 8.46 11.22 17.66
CA SER A 433 7.27 11.42 18.49
C SER A 433 7.44 10.79 19.88
N ALA A 434 7.86 9.52 19.92
CA ALA A 434 8.08 8.78 21.16
C ALA A 434 9.19 9.40 22.02
N MET A 435 10.29 9.84 21.41
CA MET A 435 11.36 10.54 22.13
C MET A 435 10.90 11.89 22.70
N ILE A 436 10.12 12.67 21.94
CA ILE A 436 9.55 13.94 22.40
C ILE A 436 8.63 13.70 23.60
N LEU A 437 7.74 12.72 23.53
CA LEU A 437 6.83 12.37 24.64
C LEU A 437 7.60 11.96 25.89
N LYS A 438 8.65 11.16 25.74
CA LYS A 438 9.48 10.72 26.86
C LYS A 438 10.29 11.85 27.50
N VAL A 439 10.97 12.66 26.68
CA VAL A 439 11.93 13.67 27.17
C VAL A 439 11.22 14.93 27.64
N ILE A 440 10.22 15.41 26.91
CA ILE A 440 9.56 16.70 27.20
C ILE A 440 8.40 16.51 28.16
N PHE A 441 7.58 15.48 27.95
CA PHE A 441 6.35 15.28 28.73
C PHE A 441 6.51 14.23 29.84
N GLY A 442 7.64 13.52 29.91
CA GLY A 442 7.84 12.42 30.87
C GLY A 442 6.90 11.24 30.64
N MET A 443 6.28 11.16 29.45
CA MET A 443 5.25 10.17 29.13
C MET A 443 5.83 9.06 28.27
N ASN A 444 5.47 7.81 28.59
CA ASN A 444 5.79 6.65 27.77
C ASN A 444 4.50 5.88 27.43
N PRO A 445 3.71 6.33 26.44
CA PRO A 445 2.53 5.56 26.00
C PRO A 445 2.90 4.23 25.34
N PHE A 446 4.17 4.08 24.96
CA PHE A 446 4.71 2.91 24.26
C PHE A 446 5.40 1.89 25.16
N THR A 447 5.28 1.99 26.49
CA THR A 447 5.87 1.04 27.46
C THR A 447 4.84 0.17 28.15
#